data_AF-A0A1J7D245-F1
#
_entry.id   AF-A0A1J7D245-F1
#
_cell.length_a   1.000
_cell.length_b   1.000
_cell.length_c   1.000
_cell.angle_alpha   90.00
_cell.angle_beta   90.00
_cell.angle_gamma   90.00
#
_symmetry.space_group_name_H-M   'P 1'
#
loop_
_entity.id
_entity.type
_entity.pdbx_description
1 polymer ?
#
loop_
_entity_poly.entity_id
_entity_poly.type
_entity_poly.pdbx_seq_one_letter_code
_entity_poly.pdbx_strand_id
1 'polypeptide(L)'
;DASLGRGEGDRERVGIDYKGLPDDVVPGDILLLDDGRVQLKVLEVQGIRVYTEVTVGGPLSNNKGINKLGGGLSAEALTEKDKADIITAAKIGVDYLAVSFPRTGEDLNYARRLARDAGSYAKIVSKVERAEAVASDEAMDDIILASDVVMVARGDLGVEIGDPELVGIQKKLIRRARTLNRAVITATQMMESMITNPMPTRAEVMDVANAVMLSAETAAGQYPAETVSAMASVCLGAEKIPSINVSKHRLDVQFDNIEEAIAMSAMYAANHLKGITAIISMTESGRTALMMSRISSGLPIFALSRHEHTLNLTALYRGVTPVYFDGDCDGVAAATHATNLLRDKGFLVSGDLVIITQGDVMDMVGTTNTSRILRVE
;
A
#
# COMPACT_ATOMS: atom_id res chain seq x y z
N ASP A 1 12.54 -13.99 -29.84
CA ASP A 1 11.81 -14.15 -31.12
C ASP A 1 10.33 -14.27 -30.79
N ALA A 2 9.50 -13.31 -31.24
CA ALA A 2 8.07 -13.33 -30.90
C ALA A 2 7.28 -14.47 -31.56
N SER A 3 7.85 -15.16 -32.56
CA SER A 3 7.21 -16.31 -33.22
C SER A 3 7.44 -17.65 -32.54
N LEU A 4 8.44 -17.77 -31.67
CA LEU A 4 8.75 -19.04 -31.01
C LEU A 4 7.65 -19.44 -30.03
N GLY A 5 7.30 -20.72 -30.06
CA GLY A 5 6.35 -21.34 -29.14
C GLY A 5 6.95 -21.59 -27.76
N ARG A 6 6.08 -21.90 -26.81
CA ARG A 6 6.49 -22.24 -25.44
C ARG A 6 7.33 -23.52 -25.44
N GLY A 7 8.51 -23.46 -24.83
CA GLY A 7 9.42 -24.62 -24.72
C GLY A 7 10.34 -24.83 -25.92
N GLU A 8 10.29 -23.96 -26.94
CA GLU A 8 11.16 -24.04 -28.12
C GLU A 8 12.43 -23.17 -27.99
N GLY A 9 12.69 -22.64 -26.79
CA GLY A 9 13.89 -21.86 -26.50
C GLY A 9 15.14 -22.73 -26.38
N ASP A 10 16.27 -22.17 -26.79
CA ASP A 10 17.60 -22.78 -26.72
C ASP A 10 18.64 -21.74 -26.26
N ARG A 11 19.94 -22.03 -26.45
CA ARG A 11 21.03 -21.15 -26.02
C ARG A 11 21.12 -19.84 -26.81
N GLU A 12 20.56 -19.80 -28.02
CA GLU A 12 20.68 -18.67 -28.95
C GLU A 12 19.38 -17.89 -29.10
N ARG A 13 18.23 -18.49 -28.81
CA ARG A 13 16.91 -17.85 -28.98
C ARG A 13 15.89 -18.33 -27.96
N VAL A 14 15.01 -17.42 -27.55
CA VAL A 14 13.85 -17.72 -26.69
C VAL A 14 12.60 -16.99 -27.18
N GLY A 15 11.44 -17.58 -26.92
CA GLY A 15 10.14 -16.96 -27.16
C GLY A 15 9.83 -15.86 -26.15
N ILE A 16 9.03 -14.88 -26.55
CA ILE A 16 8.50 -13.82 -25.67
C ILE A 16 6.98 -13.88 -25.65
N ASP A 17 6.38 -13.78 -24.48
CA ASP A 17 4.91 -13.76 -24.33
C ASP A 17 4.34 -12.40 -24.75
N TYR A 18 5.01 -11.31 -24.37
CA TYR A 18 4.67 -9.96 -24.82
C TYR A 18 5.15 -9.73 -26.26
N LYS A 19 4.23 -9.89 -27.22
CA LYS A 19 4.53 -9.82 -28.66
C LYS A 19 4.91 -8.43 -29.16
N GLY A 20 4.58 -7.38 -28.41
CA GLY A 20 4.92 -5.98 -28.73
C GLY A 20 6.34 -5.56 -28.34
N LEU A 21 7.14 -6.41 -27.68
CA LEU A 21 8.51 -6.05 -27.27
C LEU A 21 9.38 -5.53 -28.42
N PRO A 22 9.38 -6.11 -29.65
CA PRO A 22 10.19 -5.61 -30.75
C PRO A 22 9.86 -4.16 -31.13
N ASP A 23 8.62 -3.72 -30.94
CA ASP A 23 8.17 -2.36 -31.25
C ASP A 23 8.56 -1.35 -30.15
N ASP A 24 8.87 -1.83 -28.95
CA ASP A 24 9.18 -1.01 -27.76
C ASP A 24 10.67 -0.83 -27.50
N VAL A 25 11.53 -1.52 -28.25
CA VAL A 25 12.98 -1.52 -28.04
C VAL A 25 13.73 -0.96 -29.23
N VAL A 26 14.82 -0.25 -28.96
CA VAL A 26 15.72 0.31 -29.95
C VAL A 26 17.17 -0.14 -29.68
N PRO A 27 18.05 -0.14 -30.69
CA PRO A 27 19.48 -0.40 -30.49
C PRO A 27 20.07 0.44 -29.36
N GLY A 28 20.74 -0.23 -28.41
CA GLY A 28 21.30 0.39 -27.21
C GLY A 28 20.47 0.20 -25.94
N ASP A 29 19.20 -0.16 -26.04
CA ASP A 29 18.37 -0.45 -24.87
C ASP A 29 18.92 -1.64 -24.07
N ILE A 30 18.69 -1.63 -22.76
CA ILE A 30 19.08 -2.71 -21.85
C ILE A 30 17.81 -3.41 -21.36
N LEU A 31 17.74 -4.71 -21.61
CA LEU A 31 16.72 -5.61 -21.10
C LEU A 31 17.27 -6.39 -19.89
N LEU A 32 16.50 -6.37 -18.81
CA LEU A 32 16.82 -7.02 -17.55
C LEU A 32 15.92 -8.25 -17.39
N LEU A 33 16.51 -9.41 -17.21
CA LEU A 33 15.83 -10.69 -17.06
C LEU A 33 16.06 -11.25 -15.66
N ASP A 34 15.02 -11.86 -15.09
CA ASP A 34 15.04 -12.45 -13.73
C ASP A 34 15.57 -11.45 -12.69
N ASP A 35 14.87 -10.32 -12.55
CA ASP A 35 15.23 -9.21 -11.65
C ASP A 35 16.64 -8.65 -11.92
N GLY A 36 17.04 -8.64 -13.20
CA GLY A 36 18.34 -8.12 -13.64
C GLY A 36 19.53 -9.05 -13.41
N ARG A 37 19.31 -10.30 -12.96
CA ARG A 37 20.36 -11.33 -12.84
C ARG A 37 20.99 -11.68 -14.18
N VAL A 38 20.23 -11.52 -15.27
CA VAL A 38 20.73 -11.58 -16.65
C VAL A 38 20.42 -10.24 -17.32
N GLN A 39 21.40 -9.70 -18.04
CA GLN A 39 21.23 -8.45 -18.78
C GLN A 39 21.60 -8.63 -20.24
N LEU A 40 20.75 -8.09 -21.10
CA LEU A 40 20.87 -8.14 -22.54
C LEU A 40 20.87 -6.70 -23.07
N LYS A 41 21.81 -6.37 -23.94
CA LYS A 41 21.81 -5.10 -24.66
C LYS A 41 21.33 -5.32 -26.08
N VAL A 42 20.34 -4.53 -26.50
CA VAL A 42 19.74 -4.61 -27.83
C VAL A 42 20.74 -4.10 -28.87
N LEU A 43 21.00 -4.93 -29.87
CA LEU A 43 21.88 -4.61 -31.01
C LEU A 43 21.07 -4.12 -32.19
N GLU A 44 20.03 -4.86 -32.56
CA GLU A 44 19.14 -4.54 -33.67
C GLU A 44 17.78 -5.23 -33.50
N VAL A 45 16.77 -4.70 -34.19
CA VAL A 45 15.43 -5.30 -34.30
C VAL A 45 15.15 -5.58 -35.77
N GLN A 46 14.83 -6.83 -36.11
CA GLN A 46 14.44 -7.23 -37.45
C GLN A 46 13.06 -7.90 -37.42
N GLY A 47 12.03 -7.15 -37.79
CA GLY A 47 10.64 -7.58 -37.68
C GLY A 47 10.31 -7.96 -36.23
N ILE A 48 9.95 -9.22 -36.01
CA ILE A 48 9.57 -9.74 -34.67
C ILE A 48 10.74 -10.33 -33.87
N ARG A 49 11.98 -10.09 -34.30
CA ARG A 49 13.20 -10.58 -33.66
C ARG A 49 14.01 -9.41 -33.12
N VAL A 50 14.35 -9.50 -31.83
CA VAL A 50 15.26 -8.59 -31.16
C VAL A 50 16.58 -9.32 -30.98
N TYR A 51 17.64 -8.81 -31.59
CA TYR A 51 18.99 -9.34 -31.46
C TYR A 51 19.71 -8.62 -30.33
N THR A 52 20.33 -9.37 -29.44
CA THR A 52 20.94 -8.82 -28.22
C THR A 52 22.32 -9.41 -27.97
N GLU A 53 23.19 -8.65 -27.32
CA GLU A 53 24.40 -9.16 -26.69
C GLU A 53 24.19 -9.35 -25.19
N VAL A 54 24.75 -10.43 -24.61
CA VAL A 54 24.72 -10.65 -23.16
C VAL A 54 25.77 -9.75 -22.50
N THR A 55 25.33 -8.81 -21.68
CA THR A 55 26.24 -7.93 -20.91
C THR A 55 26.52 -8.50 -19.51
N VAL A 56 25.50 -9.12 -18.90
CA VAL A 56 25.62 -9.86 -17.63
C VAL A 56 24.96 -11.22 -17.82
N GLY A 57 25.74 -12.29 -17.66
CA GLY A 57 25.27 -13.66 -17.83
C GLY A 57 24.85 -14.32 -16.52
N GLY A 58 24.03 -15.36 -16.63
CA GLY A 58 23.52 -16.13 -15.49
C GLY A 58 22.59 -17.25 -15.94
N PRO A 59 22.12 -18.12 -15.03
CA PRO A 59 21.10 -19.10 -15.34
C PRO A 59 19.78 -18.39 -15.67
N LEU A 60 19.15 -18.76 -16.79
CA LEU A 60 17.81 -18.30 -17.16
C LEU A 60 16.88 -19.52 -17.21
N SER A 61 15.84 -19.51 -16.38
CA SER A 61 14.85 -20.58 -16.30
C SER A 61 13.51 -20.17 -16.92
N ASN A 62 12.51 -21.05 -16.86
CA ASN A 62 11.24 -20.85 -17.55
C ASN A 62 10.42 -19.68 -16.97
N ASN A 63 9.77 -18.93 -17.87
CA ASN A 63 8.83 -17.84 -17.57
C ASN A 63 9.42 -16.74 -16.64
N LYS A 64 10.71 -16.44 -16.78
CA LYS A 64 11.32 -15.30 -16.09
C LYS A 64 10.87 -13.98 -16.71
N GLY A 65 10.66 -12.97 -15.85
CA GLY A 65 10.24 -11.63 -16.25
C GLY A 65 11.29 -10.91 -17.10
N ILE A 66 10.82 -9.93 -17.87
CA ILE A 66 11.64 -9.04 -18.69
C ILE A 66 11.23 -7.61 -18.36
N ASN A 67 12.20 -6.78 -17.99
CA ASN A 67 12.03 -5.35 -17.80
C ASN A 67 12.95 -4.60 -18.76
N LYS A 68 12.57 -3.36 -19.11
CA LYS A 68 13.42 -2.45 -19.87
C LYS A 68 13.97 -1.40 -18.91
N LEU A 69 15.30 -1.21 -18.91
CA LEU A 69 15.93 -0.22 -18.05
C LEU A 69 15.42 1.18 -18.41
N GLY A 70 14.90 1.92 -17.42
CA GLY A 70 14.31 3.25 -17.60
C GLY A 70 12.86 3.25 -18.10
N GLY A 71 12.19 2.11 -18.15
CA GLY A 71 10.81 1.98 -18.63
C GLY A 71 10.69 1.92 -20.15
N GLY A 72 9.51 2.22 -20.69
CA GLY A 72 9.25 2.34 -22.13
C GLY A 72 8.52 1.17 -22.78
N LEU A 73 8.15 0.12 -22.03
CA LEU A 73 7.30 -0.95 -22.57
C LEU A 73 5.87 -0.43 -22.79
N SER A 74 5.20 -0.83 -23.88
CA SER A 74 3.86 -0.37 -24.28
C SER A 74 2.70 -1.33 -23.96
N ALA A 75 2.96 -2.43 -23.24
CA ALA A 75 1.96 -3.38 -22.76
C ALA A 75 0.77 -2.73 -22.01
N GLU A 76 -0.46 -3.11 -22.38
CA GLU A 76 -1.67 -2.64 -21.70
C GLU A 76 -1.64 -2.97 -20.20
N ALA A 77 -2.17 -2.06 -19.37
CA ALA A 77 -2.16 -2.24 -17.92
C ALA A 77 -3.13 -3.35 -17.46
N LEU A 78 -4.21 -3.62 -18.22
CA LEU A 78 -5.19 -4.66 -17.90
C LEU A 78 -5.31 -5.66 -19.05
N THR A 79 -4.93 -6.91 -18.77
CA THR A 79 -5.11 -8.03 -19.70
C THR A 79 -6.55 -8.57 -19.66
N GLU A 80 -6.92 -9.41 -20.63
CA GLU A 80 -8.20 -10.13 -20.60
C GLU A 80 -8.36 -11.02 -19.36
N LYS A 81 -7.24 -11.57 -18.86
CA LYS A 81 -7.22 -12.31 -17.59
C LYS A 81 -7.57 -11.38 -16.43
N ASP A 82 -6.98 -10.18 -16.37
CA ASP A 82 -7.26 -9.22 -15.29
C ASP A 82 -8.73 -8.80 -15.29
N LYS A 83 -9.34 -8.59 -16.47
CA LYS A 83 -10.77 -8.29 -16.58
C LYS A 83 -11.64 -9.41 -16.00
N ALA A 84 -11.30 -10.67 -16.27
CA ALA A 84 -12.00 -11.82 -15.70
C ALA A 84 -11.77 -11.96 -14.17
N ASP A 85 -10.56 -11.66 -13.71
CA ASP A 85 -10.21 -11.70 -12.29
C ASP A 85 -10.88 -10.58 -11.50
N ILE A 86 -11.09 -9.39 -12.09
CA ILE A 86 -11.88 -8.30 -11.49
C ILE A 86 -13.31 -8.77 -11.19
N ILE A 87 -13.94 -9.48 -12.13
CA ILE A 87 -15.29 -10.05 -11.93
C ILE A 87 -15.26 -11.09 -10.79
N THR A 88 -14.20 -11.89 -10.71
CA THR A 88 -14.03 -12.88 -9.64
C THR A 88 -13.85 -12.19 -8.28
N ALA A 89 -13.01 -11.16 -8.21
CA ALA A 89 -12.80 -10.35 -7.01
C ALA A 89 -14.08 -9.66 -6.54
N ALA A 90 -14.93 -9.20 -7.47
CA ALA A 90 -16.23 -8.64 -7.17
C ALA A 90 -17.17 -9.66 -6.51
N LYS A 91 -17.19 -10.92 -7.00
CA LYS A 91 -17.99 -12.00 -6.39
C LYS A 91 -17.49 -12.41 -5.00
N ILE A 92 -16.18 -12.36 -4.78
CA ILE A 92 -15.57 -12.63 -3.47
C ILE A 92 -15.91 -11.51 -2.48
N GLY A 93 -16.07 -10.27 -2.96
CA GLY A 93 -16.32 -9.11 -2.12
C GLY A 93 -15.05 -8.58 -1.45
N VAL A 94 -13.94 -8.52 -2.20
CA VAL A 94 -12.66 -8.02 -1.67
C VAL A 94 -12.75 -6.56 -1.22
N ASP A 95 -12.10 -6.22 -0.11
CA ASP A 95 -12.06 -4.84 0.38
C ASP A 95 -11.12 -3.94 -0.45
N TYR A 96 -10.03 -4.54 -0.95
CA TYR A 96 -8.99 -3.89 -1.74
C TYR A 96 -8.72 -4.68 -3.03
N LEU A 97 -8.55 -3.96 -4.14
CA LEU A 97 -8.20 -4.51 -5.44
C LEU A 97 -6.94 -3.82 -5.97
N ALA A 98 -5.86 -4.58 -6.13
CA ALA A 98 -4.59 -4.06 -6.61
C ALA A 98 -4.47 -4.16 -8.14
N VAL A 99 -4.01 -3.08 -8.77
CA VAL A 99 -3.80 -2.98 -10.22
C VAL A 99 -2.30 -2.97 -10.50
N SER A 100 -1.84 -3.92 -11.30
CA SER A 100 -0.43 -4.08 -11.68
C SER A 100 -0.07 -3.21 -12.89
N PHE A 101 1.19 -2.78 -12.96
CA PHE A 101 1.73 -2.00 -14.10
C PHE A 101 0.91 -0.78 -14.58
N PRO A 102 0.21 -0.01 -13.73
CA PRO A 102 -0.46 1.21 -14.18
C PRO A 102 0.58 2.22 -14.68
N ARG A 103 0.34 2.81 -15.86
CA ARG A 103 1.17 3.90 -16.42
C ARG A 103 0.68 5.25 -15.95
N THR A 104 -0.64 5.38 -15.90
CA THR A 104 -1.35 6.63 -15.60
C THR A 104 -2.51 6.37 -14.67
N GLY A 105 -3.06 7.43 -14.09
CA GLY A 105 -4.30 7.39 -13.32
C GLY A 105 -5.48 6.85 -14.12
N GLU A 106 -5.47 6.96 -15.45
CA GLU A 106 -6.55 6.46 -16.29
C GLU A 106 -6.61 4.92 -16.31
N ASP A 107 -5.47 4.23 -16.20
CA ASP A 107 -5.45 2.77 -16.08
C ASP A 107 -6.16 2.32 -14.79
N LEU A 108 -5.94 3.05 -13.70
CA LEU A 108 -6.59 2.82 -12.41
C LEU A 108 -8.08 3.13 -12.47
N ASN A 109 -8.47 4.21 -13.14
CA ASN A 109 -9.88 4.56 -13.36
C ASN A 109 -10.58 3.50 -14.22
N TYR A 110 -9.89 2.95 -15.22
CA TYR A 110 -10.44 1.89 -16.05
C TYR A 110 -10.70 0.62 -15.24
N ALA A 111 -9.72 0.16 -14.44
CA ALA A 111 -9.91 -0.96 -13.51
C ALA A 111 -11.06 -0.71 -12.53
N ARG A 112 -11.15 0.51 -11.99
CA ARG A 112 -12.23 0.92 -11.08
C ARG A 112 -13.60 0.87 -11.74
N ARG A 113 -13.73 1.30 -13.00
CA ARG A 113 -14.99 1.21 -13.76
C ARG A 113 -15.39 -0.25 -13.96
N LEU A 114 -14.47 -1.11 -14.38
CA LEU A 114 -14.74 -2.54 -14.55
C LEU A 114 -15.18 -3.19 -13.24
N ALA A 115 -14.53 -2.86 -12.12
CA ALA A 115 -14.93 -3.34 -10.80
C ALA A 115 -16.35 -2.88 -10.43
N ARG A 116 -16.69 -1.61 -10.69
CA ARG A 116 -18.05 -1.06 -10.45
C ARG A 116 -19.10 -1.72 -11.32
N ASP A 117 -18.82 -1.94 -12.60
CA ASP A 117 -19.73 -2.62 -13.52
C ASP A 117 -19.99 -4.08 -13.09
N ALA A 118 -19.00 -4.70 -12.45
CA ALA A 118 -19.12 -6.02 -11.81
C ALA A 118 -19.78 -5.99 -10.41
N GLY A 119 -20.20 -4.82 -9.92
CA GLY A 119 -20.85 -4.64 -8.61
C GLY A 119 -19.91 -4.51 -7.41
N SER A 120 -18.60 -4.30 -7.64
CA SER A 120 -17.61 -4.11 -6.58
C SER A 120 -17.29 -2.63 -6.31
N TYR A 121 -17.17 -2.30 -5.03
CA TYR A 121 -16.74 -0.98 -4.54
C TYR A 121 -15.40 -1.04 -3.80
N ALA A 122 -14.61 -2.09 -4.08
CA ALA A 122 -13.27 -2.26 -3.52
C ALA A 122 -12.41 -1.00 -3.71
N LYS A 123 -11.58 -0.73 -2.71
CA LYS A 123 -10.59 0.35 -2.76
C LYS A 123 -9.44 -0.05 -3.69
N ILE A 124 -9.07 0.85 -4.61
CA ILE A 124 -8.04 0.56 -5.60
C ILE A 124 -6.66 0.77 -5.01
N VAL A 125 -5.80 -0.23 -5.14
CA VAL A 125 -4.38 -0.17 -4.79
C VAL A 125 -3.56 -0.03 -6.06
N SER A 126 -2.80 1.06 -6.21
CA SER A 126 -1.88 1.23 -7.33
C SER A 126 -0.54 0.57 -7.02
N LYS A 127 -0.13 -0.43 -7.81
CA LYS A 127 1.20 -1.02 -7.71
C LYS A 127 2.18 -0.14 -8.49
N VAL A 128 2.98 0.65 -7.78
CA VAL A 128 3.98 1.54 -8.40
C VAL A 128 5.21 0.69 -8.73
N GLU A 129 5.22 0.19 -9.96
CA GLU A 129 6.17 -0.81 -10.49
C GLU A 129 7.02 -0.29 -11.63
N ARG A 130 6.68 0.90 -12.13
CA ARG A 130 7.16 1.42 -13.40
C ARG A 130 7.95 2.70 -13.24
N ALA A 131 9.03 2.84 -14.00
CA ALA A 131 9.83 4.07 -14.04
C ALA A 131 8.96 5.29 -14.41
N GLU A 132 7.99 5.13 -15.32
CA GLU A 132 7.12 6.22 -15.76
C GLU A 132 6.25 6.78 -14.62
N ALA A 133 5.82 5.93 -13.69
CA ALA A 133 4.99 6.35 -12.55
C ALA A 133 5.75 7.22 -11.52
N VAL A 134 7.08 7.26 -11.61
CA VAL A 134 7.96 8.00 -10.68
C VAL A 134 8.87 8.99 -11.39
N ALA A 135 8.71 9.17 -12.71
CA ALA A 135 9.55 10.02 -13.54
C ALA A 135 9.45 11.51 -13.18
N SER A 136 8.30 11.96 -12.67
CA SER A 136 8.09 13.33 -12.19
C SER A 136 7.11 13.37 -11.00
N ASP A 137 6.99 14.54 -10.36
CA ASP A 137 6.00 14.74 -9.29
C ASP A 137 4.57 14.66 -9.83
N GLU A 138 4.34 15.14 -11.06
CA GLU A 138 3.03 15.12 -11.72
C GLU A 138 2.59 13.69 -12.05
N ALA A 139 3.50 12.86 -12.58
CA ALA A 139 3.20 11.46 -12.87
C ALA A 139 2.91 10.67 -11.59
N MET A 140 3.68 10.94 -10.52
CA MET A 140 3.45 10.35 -9.21
C MET A 140 2.09 10.77 -8.64
N ASP A 141 1.74 12.04 -8.75
CA ASP A 141 0.47 12.57 -8.27
C ASP A 141 -0.74 12.01 -9.02
N ASP A 142 -0.64 11.89 -10.35
CA ASP A 142 -1.69 11.32 -11.19
C ASP A 142 -2.07 9.90 -10.72
N ILE A 143 -1.06 9.06 -10.47
CA ILE A 143 -1.24 7.70 -9.95
C ILE A 143 -1.80 7.71 -8.52
N ILE A 144 -1.24 8.54 -7.62
CA ILE A 144 -1.65 8.55 -6.21
C ILE A 144 -3.10 9.05 -6.08
N LEU A 145 -3.49 10.10 -6.81
CA LEU A 145 -4.83 10.68 -6.73
C LEU A 145 -5.91 9.74 -7.26
N ALA A 146 -5.61 8.97 -8.32
CA ALA A 146 -6.50 7.95 -8.85
C ALA A 146 -6.58 6.67 -7.98
N SER A 147 -5.65 6.47 -7.05
CA SER A 147 -5.62 5.35 -6.11
C SER A 147 -6.30 5.67 -4.76
N ASP A 148 -6.73 4.64 -4.03
CA ASP A 148 -7.09 4.74 -2.61
C ASP A 148 -5.90 4.35 -1.70
N VAL A 149 -5.04 3.47 -2.19
CA VAL A 149 -3.83 2.98 -1.53
C VAL A 149 -2.70 2.93 -2.55
N VAL A 150 -1.50 3.28 -2.14
CA VAL A 150 -0.28 3.15 -2.95
C VAL A 150 0.48 1.91 -2.48
N MET A 151 0.92 1.05 -3.39
CA MET A 151 1.83 -0.05 -3.10
C MET A 151 3.19 0.25 -3.75
N VAL A 152 4.22 0.42 -2.93
CA VAL A 152 5.61 0.55 -3.40
C VAL A 152 6.12 -0.86 -3.70
N ALA A 153 6.04 -1.28 -4.95
CA ALA A 153 6.43 -2.61 -5.41
C ALA A 153 7.90 -2.60 -5.85
N ARG A 154 8.77 -2.96 -4.89
CA ARG A 154 10.20 -2.69 -4.95
C ARG A 154 10.96 -3.55 -5.95
N GLY A 155 10.55 -4.80 -6.13
CA GLY A 155 11.16 -5.73 -7.10
C GLY A 155 11.18 -5.13 -8.51
N ASP A 156 10.02 -5.02 -9.14
CA ASP A 156 9.92 -4.49 -10.50
C ASP A 156 10.43 -3.05 -10.63
N LEU A 157 10.06 -2.17 -9.69
CA LEU A 157 10.46 -0.76 -9.76
C LEU A 157 11.97 -0.59 -9.64
N GLY A 158 12.61 -1.31 -8.72
CA GLY A 158 14.06 -1.28 -8.49
C GLY A 158 14.84 -1.75 -9.71
N VAL A 159 14.32 -2.74 -10.42
CA VAL A 159 14.92 -3.23 -11.67
C VAL A 159 14.88 -2.16 -12.76
N GLU A 160 13.79 -1.39 -12.88
CA GLU A 160 13.66 -0.38 -13.93
C GLU A 160 14.44 0.92 -13.65
N ILE A 161 14.46 1.40 -12.41
CA ILE A 161 15.11 2.68 -12.05
C ILE A 161 16.50 2.51 -11.43
N GLY A 162 16.87 1.29 -11.07
CA GLY A 162 18.07 0.95 -10.30
C GLY A 162 17.86 0.99 -8.79
N ASP A 163 18.35 -0.05 -8.10
CA ASP A 163 18.30 -0.17 -6.63
C ASP A 163 18.81 1.06 -5.86
N PRO A 164 19.87 1.79 -6.30
CA PRO A 164 20.32 2.98 -5.57
C PRO A 164 19.25 4.08 -5.49
N GLU A 165 18.49 4.29 -6.56
CA GLU A 165 17.46 5.34 -6.64
C GLU A 165 16.19 4.94 -5.90
N LEU A 166 15.91 3.62 -5.81
CA LEU A 166 14.72 3.06 -5.19
C LEU A 166 14.51 3.53 -3.75
N VAL A 167 15.58 3.66 -2.96
CA VAL A 167 15.50 4.10 -1.56
C VAL A 167 14.92 5.53 -1.45
N GLY A 168 15.34 6.42 -2.36
CA GLY A 168 14.84 7.79 -2.44
C GLY A 168 13.38 7.83 -2.87
N ILE A 169 13.05 7.09 -3.93
CA ILE A 169 11.69 7.02 -4.48
C ILE A 169 10.69 6.41 -3.50
N GLN A 170 11.04 5.33 -2.80
CA GLN A 170 10.19 4.74 -1.75
C GLN A 170 9.83 5.79 -0.68
N LYS A 171 10.82 6.51 -0.16
CA LYS A 171 10.60 7.55 0.86
C LYS A 171 9.71 8.68 0.32
N LYS A 172 9.90 9.06 -0.94
CA LYS A 172 9.11 10.08 -1.62
C LYS A 172 7.65 9.64 -1.80
N LEU A 173 7.40 8.43 -2.31
CA LEU A 173 6.07 7.84 -2.47
C LEU A 173 5.33 7.74 -1.14
N ILE A 174 5.96 7.19 -0.09
CA ILE A 174 5.36 7.07 1.24
C ILE A 174 4.95 8.45 1.79
N ARG A 175 5.83 9.44 1.67
CA ARG A 175 5.54 10.82 2.11
C ARG A 175 4.39 11.41 1.31
N ARG A 176 4.43 11.31 -0.02
CA ARG A 176 3.45 11.93 -0.92
C ARG A 176 2.06 11.30 -0.76
N ALA A 177 1.98 9.97 -0.66
CA ALA A 177 0.74 9.25 -0.36
C ALA A 177 0.12 9.72 0.96
N ARG A 178 0.93 9.87 2.01
CA ARG A 178 0.47 10.41 3.30
C ARG A 178 -0.02 11.85 3.19
N THR A 179 0.67 12.71 2.44
CA THR A 179 0.25 14.11 2.21
C THR A 179 -1.09 14.18 1.49
N LEU A 180 -1.32 13.32 0.50
CA LEU A 180 -2.57 13.24 -0.28
C LEU A 180 -3.64 12.35 0.38
N ASN A 181 -3.53 12.10 1.69
CA ASN A 181 -4.49 11.32 2.47
C ASN A 181 -4.79 9.93 1.90
N ARG A 182 -3.76 9.24 1.38
CA ARG A 182 -3.82 7.83 0.94
C ARG A 182 -3.05 6.93 1.92
N ALA A 183 -3.49 5.68 2.02
CA ALA A 183 -2.70 4.64 2.68
C ALA A 183 -1.55 4.20 1.77
N VAL A 184 -0.50 3.61 2.34
CA VAL A 184 0.66 3.13 1.58
C VAL A 184 1.18 1.82 2.14
N ILE A 185 1.54 0.90 1.26
CA ILE A 185 2.10 -0.42 1.54
C ILE A 185 3.50 -0.46 0.94
N THR A 186 4.50 -0.86 1.71
CA THR A 186 5.82 -1.24 1.18
C THR A 186 5.79 -2.73 0.88
N ALA A 187 6.01 -3.12 -0.37
CA ALA A 187 5.82 -4.49 -0.82
C ALA A 187 7.10 -5.12 -1.37
N THR A 188 7.10 -6.46 -1.37
CA THR A 188 8.13 -7.38 -1.90
C THR A 188 9.46 -7.39 -1.14
N GLN A 189 10.09 -8.56 -1.10
CA GLN A 189 11.45 -8.79 -0.59
C GLN A 189 11.70 -8.22 0.83
N MET A 190 10.71 -8.30 1.73
CA MET A 190 10.87 -7.76 3.08
C MET A 190 11.62 -8.74 3.99
N MET A 191 11.32 -10.04 3.89
CA MET A 191 11.97 -11.10 4.67
C MET A 191 12.19 -12.35 3.80
N GLU A 192 12.66 -12.18 2.57
CA GLU A 192 12.81 -13.24 1.57
C GLU A 192 13.62 -14.44 2.06
N SER A 193 14.65 -14.22 2.88
CA SER A 193 15.44 -15.30 3.49
C SER A 193 14.59 -16.25 4.33
N MET A 194 13.45 -15.78 4.87
CA MET A 194 12.55 -16.59 5.68
C MET A 194 11.68 -17.57 4.90
N ILE A 195 11.73 -17.56 3.56
CA ILE A 195 11.15 -18.64 2.75
C ILE A 195 11.78 -19.99 3.14
N THR A 196 13.09 -19.99 3.41
CA THR A 196 13.87 -21.20 3.72
C THR A 196 14.54 -21.19 5.09
N ASN A 197 14.61 -20.04 5.77
CA ASN A 197 15.25 -19.91 7.08
C ASN A 197 14.24 -19.51 8.18
N PRO A 198 14.40 -20.01 9.41
CA PRO A 198 13.48 -19.65 10.51
C PRO A 198 13.73 -18.26 11.12
N MET A 199 14.77 -17.53 10.65
CA MET A 199 15.11 -16.19 11.15
C MET A 199 15.46 -15.27 9.98
N PRO A 200 15.08 -13.97 10.05
CA PRO A 200 15.45 -13.00 9.05
C PRO A 200 16.92 -12.60 9.19
N THR A 201 17.49 -12.10 8.09
CA THR A 201 18.80 -11.47 8.10
C THR A 201 18.75 -10.09 8.77
N ARG A 202 19.91 -9.59 9.21
CA ARG A 202 20.00 -8.22 9.76
C ARG A 202 19.65 -7.15 8.72
N ALA A 203 19.97 -7.40 7.44
CA ALA A 203 19.67 -6.47 6.35
C ALA A 203 18.15 -6.32 6.17
N GLU A 204 17.42 -7.43 6.16
CA GLU A 204 15.95 -7.45 6.10
C GLU A 204 15.32 -6.76 7.31
N VAL A 205 15.85 -7.00 8.51
CA VAL A 205 15.39 -6.32 9.73
C VAL A 205 15.57 -4.80 9.65
N MET A 206 16.65 -4.31 9.04
CA MET A 206 16.88 -2.86 8.85
C MET A 206 15.96 -2.25 7.78
N ASP A 207 15.47 -3.07 6.86
CA ASP A 207 14.59 -2.67 5.76
C ASP A 207 13.11 -2.62 6.18
N VAL A 208 12.72 -3.48 7.12
CA VAL A 208 11.40 -3.53 7.73
C VAL A 208 11.24 -2.42 8.76
N ALA A 209 10.58 -1.31 8.40
CA ALA A 209 10.26 -0.23 9.34
C ALA A 209 8.92 0.50 9.09
N ASN A 210 8.12 0.09 8.09
CA ASN A 210 6.83 0.70 7.73
C ASN A 210 5.74 -0.36 7.52
N ALA A 211 4.54 0.00 7.04
CA ALA A 211 3.52 -0.98 6.63
C ALA A 211 4.08 -1.88 5.51
N VAL A 212 4.02 -3.19 5.72
CA VAL A 212 4.83 -4.18 5.01
C VAL A 212 3.98 -5.35 4.52
N MET A 213 4.36 -5.90 3.37
CA MET A 213 3.72 -7.05 2.76
C MET A 213 4.67 -8.24 2.70
N LEU A 214 4.18 -9.42 3.11
CA LEU A 214 4.82 -10.71 2.87
C LEU A 214 4.21 -11.34 1.62
N SER A 215 5.05 -11.99 0.80
CA SER A 215 4.68 -12.61 -0.47
C SER A 215 4.92 -14.12 -0.42
N ALA A 216 6.05 -14.58 -0.95
CA ALA A 216 6.40 -16.00 -0.98
C ALA A 216 6.64 -16.54 0.44
N GLU A 217 7.06 -15.70 1.38
CA GLU A 217 7.33 -16.07 2.76
C GLU A 217 6.14 -16.76 3.43
N THR A 218 4.92 -16.28 3.17
CA THR A 218 3.68 -16.85 3.73
C THR A 218 2.91 -17.73 2.75
N ALA A 219 3.00 -17.46 1.45
CA ALA A 219 2.27 -18.21 0.43
C ALA A 219 2.90 -19.59 0.13
N ALA A 220 4.23 -19.69 0.20
CA ALA A 220 4.98 -20.90 -0.19
C ALA A 220 6.20 -21.20 0.71
N GLY A 221 6.45 -20.38 1.73
CA GLY A 221 7.58 -20.51 2.63
C GLY A 221 7.42 -21.60 3.68
N GLN A 222 8.52 -21.98 4.31
CA GLN A 222 8.56 -23.01 5.35
C GLN A 222 8.13 -22.51 6.73
N TYR A 223 8.14 -21.20 6.96
CA TYR A 223 7.96 -20.57 8.28
C TYR A 223 6.93 -19.42 8.28
N PRO A 224 5.72 -19.60 7.75
CA PRO A 224 4.79 -18.50 7.50
C PRO A 224 4.37 -17.75 8.77
N ALA A 225 4.08 -18.46 9.87
CA ALA A 225 3.64 -17.85 11.12
C ALA A 225 4.80 -17.15 11.84
N GLU A 226 5.99 -17.75 11.79
CA GLU A 226 7.21 -17.21 12.35
C GLU A 226 7.65 -15.95 11.61
N THR A 227 7.50 -15.90 10.28
CA THR A 227 7.77 -14.66 9.51
C THR A 227 6.83 -13.54 9.93
N VAL A 228 5.53 -13.81 10.11
CA VAL A 228 4.58 -12.79 10.60
C VAL A 228 4.97 -12.31 12.01
N SER A 229 5.35 -13.23 12.91
CA SER A 229 5.79 -12.91 14.26
C SER A 229 7.09 -12.09 14.29
N ALA A 230 8.07 -12.44 13.45
CA ALA A 230 9.32 -11.71 13.29
C ALA A 230 9.05 -10.30 12.75
N MET A 231 8.22 -10.18 11.70
CA MET A 231 7.81 -8.90 11.11
C MET A 231 7.15 -8.00 12.15
N ALA A 232 6.18 -8.52 12.91
CA ALA A 232 5.50 -7.78 13.97
C ALA A 232 6.48 -7.30 15.06
N SER A 233 7.43 -8.15 15.46
CA SER A 233 8.45 -7.82 16.46
C SER A 233 9.37 -6.69 16.00
N VAL A 234 9.76 -6.69 14.72
CA VAL A 234 10.56 -5.61 14.14
C VAL A 234 9.77 -4.30 14.10
N CYS A 235 8.51 -4.33 13.68
CA CYS A 235 7.64 -3.15 13.69
C CYS A 235 7.52 -2.54 15.10
N LEU A 236 7.23 -3.35 16.12
CA LEU A 236 7.16 -2.90 17.52
C LEU A 236 8.49 -2.32 18.03
N GLY A 237 9.62 -2.83 17.55
CA GLY A 237 10.95 -2.30 17.84
C GLY A 237 11.16 -0.93 17.20
N ALA A 238 10.87 -0.80 15.90
CA ALA A 238 11.05 0.41 15.12
C ALA A 238 10.11 1.55 15.58
N GLU A 239 8.90 1.22 16.00
CA GLU A 239 7.89 2.19 16.47
C GLU A 239 8.26 2.88 17.78
N LYS A 240 9.23 2.37 18.54
CA LYS A 240 9.75 3.03 19.75
C LYS A 240 10.65 4.23 19.44
N ILE A 241 11.12 4.37 18.21
CA ILE A 241 12.06 5.44 17.84
C ILE A 241 11.32 6.79 17.86
N PRO A 242 11.83 7.83 18.56
CA PRO A 242 11.12 9.11 18.68
C PRO A 242 10.78 9.77 17.35
N SER A 243 11.62 9.61 16.32
CA SER A 243 11.42 10.22 15.01
C SER A 243 10.11 9.82 14.32
N ILE A 244 9.57 8.62 14.60
CA ILE A 244 8.31 8.15 14.02
C ILE A 244 7.08 8.44 14.89
N ASN A 245 7.30 8.97 16.10
CA ASN A 245 6.25 9.34 17.06
C ASN A 245 5.93 10.84 17.06
N VAL A 246 6.75 11.66 16.39
CA VAL A 246 6.59 13.12 16.32
C VAL A 246 6.08 13.54 14.96
N SER A 247 5.17 14.51 14.95
CA SER A 247 4.62 15.13 13.74
C SER A 247 4.77 16.64 13.79
N LYS A 248 4.87 17.28 12.62
CA LYS A 248 4.72 18.73 12.48
C LYS A 248 3.25 19.16 12.34
N HIS A 249 2.32 18.21 12.43
CA HIS A 249 0.87 18.44 12.42
C HIS A 249 0.33 19.27 11.24
N ARG A 250 1.06 19.29 10.11
CA ARG A 250 0.70 20.07 8.91
C ARG A 250 0.37 21.54 9.21
N LEU A 251 1.12 22.17 10.11
CA LEU A 251 0.86 23.55 10.57
C LEU A 251 0.75 24.59 9.43
N ASP A 252 1.45 24.35 8.32
CA ASP A 252 1.47 25.27 7.16
C ASP A 252 0.40 24.93 6.10
N VAL A 253 -0.51 24.00 6.37
CA VAL A 253 -1.54 23.52 5.42
C VAL A 253 -2.92 24.03 5.83
N GLN A 254 -3.67 24.56 4.88
CA GLN A 254 -5.06 24.93 5.06
C GLN A 254 -5.98 23.78 4.65
N PHE A 255 -7.02 23.53 5.45
CA PHE A 255 -8.04 22.52 5.17
C PHE A 255 -9.33 23.18 4.69
N ASP A 256 -9.97 22.58 3.69
CA ASP A 256 -11.30 22.96 3.18
C ASP A 256 -12.41 21.97 3.60
N ASN A 257 -12.04 20.92 4.35
CA ASN A 257 -12.91 19.85 4.80
C ASN A 257 -13.02 19.81 6.33
N ILE A 258 -14.24 19.85 6.86
CA ILE A 258 -14.51 19.88 8.30
C ILE A 258 -13.99 18.62 9.00
N GLU A 259 -14.27 17.44 8.44
CA GLU A 259 -13.82 16.16 9.02
C GLU A 259 -12.28 16.08 9.08
N GLU A 260 -11.58 16.60 8.05
CA GLU A 260 -10.12 16.69 8.09
C GLU A 260 -9.62 17.66 9.18
N ALA A 261 -10.24 18.83 9.31
CA ALA A 261 -9.89 19.78 10.37
C ALA A 261 -10.09 19.19 11.78
N ILE A 262 -11.16 18.42 11.99
CA ILE A 262 -11.42 17.71 13.25
C ILE A 262 -10.37 16.61 13.48
N ALA A 263 -10.07 15.79 12.47
CA ALA A 263 -9.05 14.76 12.58
C ALA A 263 -7.67 15.35 12.94
N MET A 264 -7.26 16.44 12.27
CA MET A 264 -5.96 17.06 12.50
C MET A 264 -5.86 17.74 13.87
N SER A 265 -6.91 18.44 14.30
CA SER A 265 -6.96 19.06 15.64
C SER A 265 -7.02 18.01 16.76
N ALA A 266 -7.74 16.90 16.56
CA ALA A 266 -7.76 15.77 17.48
C ALA A 266 -6.37 15.15 17.63
N MET A 267 -5.66 14.89 16.53
CA MET A 267 -4.28 14.37 16.59
C MET A 267 -3.30 15.34 17.23
N TYR A 268 -3.48 16.65 17.02
CA TYR A 268 -2.69 17.66 17.71
C TYR A 268 -2.91 17.62 19.22
N ALA A 269 -4.16 17.64 19.68
CA ALA A 269 -4.48 17.53 21.09
C ALA A 269 -3.96 16.21 21.69
N ALA A 270 -4.09 15.10 20.98
CA ALA A 270 -3.66 13.78 21.44
C ALA A 270 -2.15 13.73 21.69
N ASN A 271 -1.36 14.30 20.78
CA ASN A 271 0.11 14.28 20.88
C ASN A 271 0.68 15.28 21.90
N HIS A 272 -0.10 16.28 22.35
CA HIS A 272 0.41 17.36 23.21
C HIS A 272 -0.23 17.42 24.60
N LEU A 273 -1.41 16.83 24.80
CA LEU A 273 -2.04 16.78 26.12
C LEU A 273 -1.48 15.60 26.93
N LYS A 274 -0.86 15.91 28.06
CA LYS A 274 -0.32 14.90 28.96
C LYS A 274 -1.43 13.99 29.51
N GLY A 275 -1.20 12.68 29.42
CA GLY A 275 -2.11 11.67 29.97
C GLY A 275 -3.11 11.11 28.96
N ILE A 276 -3.08 11.55 27.69
CA ILE A 276 -3.80 10.86 26.61
C ILE A 276 -3.19 9.47 26.40
N THR A 277 -4.04 8.44 26.40
CA THR A 277 -3.61 7.04 26.15
C THR A 277 -4.18 6.46 24.87
N ALA A 278 -5.26 7.03 24.32
CA ALA A 278 -5.88 6.55 23.08
C ALA A 278 -6.66 7.64 22.33
N ILE A 279 -6.83 7.39 21.03
CA ILE A 279 -7.73 8.13 20.15
C ILE A 279 -8.83 7.17 19.69
N ILE A 280 -10.08 7.60 19.74
CA ILE A 280 -11.27 6.83 19.38
C ILE A 280 -11.94 7.55 18.22
N SER A 281 -12.14 6.85 17.12
CA SER A 281 -12.82 7.33 15.93
C SER A 281 -14.13 6.60 15.77
N MET A 282 -15.24 7.25 16.08
CA MET A 282 -16.57 6.73 15.80
C MET A 282 -16.92 7.10 14.37
N THR A 283 -16.73 6.17 13.43
CA THR A 283 -16.77 6.45 12.01
C THR A 283 -17.36 5.29 11.22
N GLU A 284 -18.43 5.56 10.48
CA GLU A 284 -19.11 4.52 9.69
C GLU A 284 -18.45 4.23 8.35
N SER A 285 -17.60 5.14 7.86
CA SER A 285 -16.88 5.00 6.59
C SER A 285 -15.39 4.74 6.76
N GLY A 286 -14.84 4.90 7.96
CA GLY A 286 -13.40 4.79 8.22
C GLY A 286 -12.58 6.02 7.81
N ARG A 287 -13.21 7.05 7.22
CA ARG A 287 -12.51 8.22 6.66
C ARG A 287 -11.76 9.03 7.72
N THR A 288 -12.35 9.23 8.90
CA THR A 288 -11.69 9.94 10.00
C THR A 288 -10.48 9.16 10.49
N ALA A 289 -10.58 7.83 10.63
CA ALA A 289 -9.47 6.97 11.01
C ALA A 289 -8.33 7.02 9.98
N LEU A 290 -8.65 7.02 8.68
CA LEU A 290 -7.66 7.22 7.61
C LEU A 290 -6.89 8.53 7.82
N MET A 291 -7.60 9.64 7.99
CA MET A 291 -6.99 10.97 8.15
C MET A 291 -6.12 11.07 9.39
N MET A 292 -6.61 10.60 10.54
CA MET A 292 -5.86 10.61 11.80
C MET A 292 -4.59 9.76 11.69
N SER A 293 -4.66 8.59 11.04
CA SER A 293 -3.49 7.71 10.83
C SER A 293 -2.41 8.32 9.93
N ARG A 294 -2.69 9.43 9.21
CA ARG A 294 -1.66 10.13 8.43
C ARG A 294 -0.71 10.92 9.33
N ILE A 295 -1.11 11.26 10.55
CA ILE A 295 -0.28 11.95 11.53
C ILE A 295 0.50 10.93 12.35
N SER A 296 1.83 11.13 12.43
CA SER A 296 2.69 10.30 13.25
C SER A 296 2.34 10.45 14.73
N SER A 297 2.10 9.33 15.40
CA SER A 297 1.84 9.23 16.84
C SER A 297 2.23 7.83 17.33
N GLY A 298 2.55 7.72 18.62
CA GLY A 298 2.70 6.43 19.30
C GLY A 298 1.40 5.95 19.98
N LEU A 299 0.34 6.75 19.88
CA LEU A 299 -0.97 6.42 20.46
C LEU A 299 -1.75 5.49 19.53
N PRO A 300 -2.47 4.51 20.08
CA PRO A 300 -3.40 3.69 19.30
C PRO A 300 -4.61 4.53 18.86
N ILE A 301 -5.09 4.25 17.65
CA ILE A 301 -6.34 4.77 17.12
C ILE A 301 -7.34 3.62 17.08
N PHE A 302 -8.45 3.71 17.78
CA PHE A 302 -9.54 2.74 17.70
C PHE A 302 -10.59 3.22 16.70
N ALA A 303 -10.83 2.47 15.63
CA ALA A 303 -11.88 2.77 14.66
C ALA A 303 -13.13 1.96 14.98
N LEU A 304 -14.18 2.65 15.42
CA LEU A 304 -15.45 2.06 15.85
C LEU A 304 -16.49 2.23 14.75
N SER A 305 -17.04 1.10 14.30
CA SER A 305 -18.13 1.04 13.33
C SER A 305 -18.94 -0.23 13.55
N ARG A 306 -20.21 -0.20 13.13
CA ARG A 306 -21.08 -1.38 13.02
C ARG A 306 -20.94 -2.11 11.68
N HIS A 307 -20.23 -1.52 10.72
CA HIS A 307 -20.09 -2.07 9.38
C HIS A 307 -18.79 -2.88 9.25
N GLU A 308 -18.93 -4.20 9.07
CA GLU A 308 -17.79 -5.13 8.85
C GLU A 308 -16.84 -4.64 7.74
N HIS A 309 -17.39 -4.15 6.62
CA HIS A 309 -16.57 -3.60 5.54
C HIS A 309 -15.68 -2.43 6.00
N THR A 310 -16.18 -1.55 6.86
CA THR A 310 -15.41 -0.43 7.42
C THR A 310 -14.33 -0.91 8.38
N LEU A 311 -14.62 -1.94 9.19
CA LEU A 311 -13.66 -2.57 10.08
C LEU A 311 -12.52 -3.24 9.28
N ASN A 312 -12.85 -4.01 8.24
CA ASN A 312 -11.88 -4.65 7.34
C ASN A 312 -11.03 -3.61 6.60
N LEU A 313 -11.65 -2.55 6.09
CA LEU A 313 -10.97 -1.45 5.42
C LEU A 313 -10.00 -0.72 6.36
N THR A 314 -10.41 -0.44 7.60
CA THR A 314 -9.54 0.26 8.55
C THR A 314 -8.41 -0.60 9.11
N ALA A 315 -8.47 -1.94 8.97
CA ALA A 315 -7.40 -2.85 9.36
C ALA A 315 -6.06 -2.60 8.62
N LEU A 316 -6.10 -1.98 7.44
CA LEU A 316 -4.89 -1.59 6.69
C LEU A 316 -4.22 -0.33 7.26
N TYR A 317 -4.94 0.50 8.01
CA TYR A 317 -4.46 1.82 8.38
C TYR A 317 -3.47 1.76 9.55
N ARG A 318 -2.34 2.48 9.39
CA ARG A 318 -1.25 2.49 10.37
C ARG A 318 -1.75 2.95 11.75
N GLY A 319 -1.50 2.13 12.77
CA GLY A 319 -1.87 2.44 14.16
C GLY A 319 -3.36 2.37 14.45
N VAL A 320 -4.17 1.89 13.49
CA VAL A 320 -5.63 1.76 13.64
C VAL A 320 -5.97 0.33 14.05
N THR A 321 -6.77 0.20 15.10
CA THR A 321 -7.37 -1.06 15.55
C THR A 321 -8.87 -0.97 15.31
N PRO A 322 -9.45 -1.75 14.38
CA PRO A 322 -10.89 -1.79 14.17
C PRO A 322 -11.58 -2.49 15.34
N VAL A 323 -12.67 -1.91 15.82
CA VAL A 323 -13.48 -2.46 16.92
C VAL A 323 -14.95 -2.35 16.55
N TYR A 324 -15.65 -3.48 16.50
CA TYR A 324 -17.09 -3.49 16.30
C TYR A 324 -17.78 -2.70 17.41
N PHE A 325 -18.62 -1.75 17.01
CA PHE A 325 -19.43 -0.94 17.91
C PHE A 325 -20.73 -0.57 17.21
N ASP A 326 -21.85 -0.95 17.83
CA ASP A 326 -23.19 -0.56 17.41
C ASP A 326 -23.85 0.11 18.62
N GLY A 327 -24.01 1.42 18.55
CA GLY A 327 -24.52 2.23 19.64
C GLY A 327 -25.96 2.64 19.38
N ASP A 328 -26.89 2.23 20.24
CA ASP A 328 -28.30 2.67 20.20
C ASP A 328 -28.51 4.13 20.65
N CYS A 329 -27.43 4.85 20.94
CA CYS A 329 -27.45 6.20 21.50
C CYS A 329 -26.47 7.10 20.76
N ASP A 330 -26.78 8.40 20.76
CA ASP A 330 -26.00 9.43 20.08
C ASP A 330 -25.24 10.33 21.07
N GLY A 331 -24.37 11.18 20.53
CA GLY A 331 -23.72 12.22 21.30
C GLY A 331 -22.77 11.68 22.38
N VAL A 332 -22.85 12.25 23.58
CA VAL A 332 -21.95 11.90 24.70
C VAL A 332 -22.22 10.50 25.23
N ALA A 333 -23.47 10.04 25.21
CA ALA A 333 -23.82 8.70 25.71
C ALA A 333 -23.12 7.60 24.89
N ALA A 334 -23.12 7.76 23.56
CA ALA A 334 -22.41 6.90 22.62
C ALA A 334 -20.91 6.88 22.92
N ALA A 335 -20.33 8.06 23.12
CA ALA A 335 -18.91 8.24 23.43
C ALA A 335 -18.51 7.54 24.74
N THR A 336 -19.32 7.67 25.80
CA THR A 336 -19.08 6.97 27.08
C THR A 336 -19.22 5.46 26.95
N HIS A 337 -20.20 4.98 26.17
CA HIS A 337 -20.35 3.55 25.90
C HIS A 337 -19.14 2.98 25.15
N ALA A 338 -18.67 3.70 24.12
CA ALA A 338 -17.46 3.34 23.38
C ALA A 338 -16.22 3.25 24.29
N THR A 339 -16.03 4.20 25.22
CA THR A 339 -14.91 4.15 26.18
C THR A 339 -15.02 2.96 27.14
N ASN A 340 -16.22 2.67 27.63
CA ASN A 340 -16.45 1.53 28.52
C ASN A 340 -16.19 0.21 27.80
N LEU A 341 -16.63 0.07 26.54
CA LEU A 341 -16.35 -1.11 25.72
C LEU A 341 -14.84 -1.36 25.57
N LEU A 342 -14.06 -0.32 25.28
CA LEU A 342 -12.61 -0.43 25.12
C LEU A 342 -11.91 -0.74 26.45
N ARG A 343 -12.39 -0.18 27.57
CA ARG A 343 -11.93 -0.54 28.91
C ARG A 343 -12.22 -2.01 29.23
N ASP A 344 -13.43 -2.48 28.95
CA ASP A 344 -13.85 -3.86 29.23
C ASP A 344 -13.09 -4.88 28.36
N LYS A 345 -12.65 -4.47 27.16
CA LYS A 345 -11.72 -5.23 26.31
C LYS A 345 -10.25 -5.18 26.77
N GLY A 346 -9.92 -4.37 27.78
CA GLY A 346 -8.58 -4.25 28.34
C GLY A 346 -7.66 -3.27 27.61
N PHE A 347 -8.19 -2.45 26.70
CA PHE A 347 -7.39 -1.45 25.98
C PHE A 347 -7.16 -0.15 26.77
N LEU A 348 -8.08 0.17 27.68
CA LEU A 348 -8.07 1.40 28.49
C LEU A 348 -8.14 1.06 29.98
N VAL A 349 -7.63 1.95 30.82
CA VAL A 349 -7.70 1.83 32.28
C VAL A 349 -8.42 3.04 32.88
N SER A 350 -9.13 2.84 33.99
CA SER A 350 -9.75 3.93 34.76
C SER A 350 -8.73 5.03 35.09
N GLY A 351 -9.08 6.28 34.80
CA GLY A 351 -8.22 7.44 34.98
C GLY A 351 -7.51 7.92 33.71
N ASP A 352 -7.45 7.09 32.67
CA ASP A 352 -6.90 7.47 31.36
C ASP A 352 -7.66 8.65 30.73
N LEU A 353 -6.96 9.47 29.96
CA LEU A 353 -7.61 10.45 29.08
C LEU A 353 -7.64 9.93 27.66
N VAL A 354 -8.76 10.14 26.98
CA VAL A 354 -8.96 9.71 25.59
C VAL A 354 -9.51 10.86 24.75
N ILE A 355 -9.17 10.86 23.47
CA ILE A 355 -9.76 11.76 22.48
C ILE A 355 -10.75 10.98 21.65
N ILE A 356 -11.96 11.51 21.48
CA ILE A 356 -13.04 10.88 20.72
C ILE A 356 -13.45 11.81 19.60
N THR A 357 -13.53 11.27 18.38
CA THR A 357 -14.07 11.96 17.21
C THR A 357 -15.35 11.29 16.76
N GLN A 358 -16.40 12.07 16.51
CA GLN A 358 -17.71 11.57 16.06
C GLN A 358 -18.48 12.62 15.25
N GLY A 359 -19.53 12.17 14.56
CA GLY A 359 -20.59 13.06 14.08
C GLY A 359 -21.61 13.28 15.20
N ASP A 360 -21.94 14.53 15.50
CA ASP A 360 -22.89 14.88 16.57
C ASP A 360 -23.92 15.90 16.08
N VAL A 361 -24.66 15.53 15.04
CA VAL A 361 -25.75 16.36 14.48
C VAL A 361 -26.94 15.45 14.19
N MET A 362 -28.07 15.74 14.85
CA MET A 362 -29.35 15.10 14.55
C MET A 362 -29.78 15.51 13.13
N ASP A 363 -30.26 14.55 12.33
CA ASP A 363 -30.85 14.74 10.99
C ASP A 363 -29.92 15.05 9.79
N MET A 364 -28.59 14.96 9.93
CA MET A 364 -27.68 14.99 8.76
C MET A 364 -26.92 13.69 8.58
N VAL A 365 -27.07 13.08 7.40
CA VAL A 365 -26.21 11.99 6.96
C VAL A 365 -24.79 12.52 6.77
N GLY A 366 -23.92 12.15 7.72
CA GLY A 366 -22.59 11.64 7.42
C GLY A 366 -21.49 12.67 7.22
N THR A 367 -20.92 13.21 8.30
CA THR A 367 -19.47 13.48 8.44
C THR A 367 -19.12 13.72 9.91
N THR A 368 -17.87 13.44 10.30
CA THR A 368 -17.35 13.77 11.63
C THR A 368 -17.19 15.28 11.79
N ASN A 369 -17.72 15.84 12.86
CA ASN A 369 -17.67 17.28 13.13
C ASN A 369 -17.31 17.63 14.59
N THR A 370 -17.13 16.63 15.45
CA THR A 370 -16.98 16.83 16.89
C THR A 370 -15.75 16.10 17.41
N SER A 371 -15.03 16.75 18.33
CA SER A 371 -13.93 16.16 19.10
C SER A 371 -14.18 16.36 20.60
N ARG A 372 -14.00 15.30 21.39
CA ARG A 372 -14.23 15.28 22.84
C ARG A 372 -12.99 14.75 23.54
N ILE A 373 -12.62 15.34 24.68
CA ILE A 373 -11.60 14.80 25.57
C ILE A 373 -12.31 14.30 26.81
N LEU A 374 -12.31 12.99 27.03
CA LEU A 374 -12.98 12.36 28.16
C LEU A 374 -11.95 11.68 29.06
N ARG A 375 -12.31 11.54 30.33
CA ARG A 375 -11.60 10.69 31.28
C ARG A 375 -12.34 9.36 31.39
N VAL A 376 -11.62 8.25 31.30
CA VAL A 376 -12.17 6.91 31.48
C VAL A 376 -12.49 6.73 32.96
N GLU A 377 -13.72 6.29 33.26
CA GLU A 377 -14.16 5.95 34.61
C GLU A 377 -13.78 4.53 35.01
#